data_AF-A0A7J6K090-F1
#
_entry.id   AF-A0A7J6K090-F1
#
_cell.length_a   1.000
_cell.length_b   1.000
_cell.length_c   1.000
_cell.angle_alpha   90.00
_cell.angle_beta   90.00
_cell.angle_gamma   90.00
#
_symmetry.space_group_name_H-M   'P 1'
#
loop_
_entity.id
_entity.type
_entity.pdbx_description
1 polymer ?
#
loop_
_entity_poly.entity_id
_entity_poly.type
_entity_poly.pdbx_seq_one_letter_code
_entity_poly.pdbx_strand_id
1 'polypeptide(L)'
;MTTEKNTFTIQCGSEGSINPPTYVTEYCDPSGEVSKCTQKKFEGILPAFVESWWKSAEENRSATLTIPVTNFPESQQQFRVGCVYKREGTFGSNSPGKTGNSVNAPTDATTSNCNVVVTLTPGSSASSYDQMVTTIAGAAALMGLLIGFV
;
A
#
# COMPACT_ATOMS: atom_id res chain seq x y z
N MET A 1 -2.72 5.78 -2.09
CA MET A 1 -3.91 4.93 -2.25
C MET A 1 -4.98 5.43 -1.31
N THR A 2 -6.20 5.48 -1.81
CA THR A 2 -7.42 5.88 -1.08
C THR A 2 -8.47 4.79 -1.27
N THR A 3 -9.61 4.87 -0.58
CA THR A 3 -10.74 3.97 -0.80
C THR A 3 -11.26 4.00 -2.24
N GLU A 4 -11.22 5.16 -2.91
CA GLU A 4 -11.59 5.32 -4.33
C GLU A 4 -10.51 4.83 -5.30
N LYS A 5 -9.23 4.91 -4.90
CA LYS A 5 -8.06 4.49 -5.68
C LYS A 5 -7.28 3.46 -4.90
N ASN A 6 -7.89 2.28 -4.78
CA ASN A 6 -7.47 1.21 -3.89
C ASN A 6 -6.51 0.18 -4.50
N THR A 7 -6.05 0.45 -5.72
CA THR A 7 -5.15 -0.43 -6.45
C THR A 7 -3.83 0.27 -6.76
N PHE A 8 -2.73 -0.45 -6.62
CA PHE A 8 -1.37 -0.01 -6.93
C PHE A 8 -0.68 -1.08 -7.76
N THR A 9 -0.06 -0.69 -8.88
CA THR A 9 0.70 -1.61 -9.74
C THR A 9 2.13 -1.13 -9.86
N ILE A 10 3.08 -2.06 -9.66
CA ILE A 10 4.49 -1.85 -9.96
C ILE A 10 4.88 -2.67 -11.19
N GLN A 11 5.69 -2.07 -12.07
CA GLN A 11 6.24 -2.69 -13.26
C GLN A 11 7.72 -2.34 -13.37
N CYS A 12 8.57 -3.36 -13.31
CA CYS A 12 10.02 -3.21 -13.30
C CYS A 12 10.67 -3.43 -14.67
N GLY A 13 9.87 -3.70 -15.71
CA GLY A 13 10.35 -4.00 -17.05
C GLY A 13 11.09 -5.35 -17.14
N SER A 14 11.65 -5.65 -18.30
CA SER A 14 12.35 -6.92 -18.57
C SER A 14 13.64 -7.07 -17.78
N GLU A 15 14.31 -5.97 -17.45
CA GLU A 15 15.63 -5.96 -16.81
C GLU A 15 15.57 -5.73 -15.29
N GLY A 16 14.37 -5.52 -14.72
CA GLY A 16 14.20 -5.24 -13.31
C GLY A 16 13.61 -6.40 -12.51
N SER A 17 13.76 -6.36 -11.18
CA SER A 17 12.98 -7.15 -10.22
C SER A 17 12.30 -6.24 -9.23
N ILE A 18 11.12 -6.63 -8.77
CA ILE A 18 10.51 -6.00 -7.60
C ILE A 18 11.40 -6.21 -6.37
N ASN A 19 11.56 -5.15 -5.57
CA ASN A 19 12.26 -5.13 -4.31
C ASN A 19 11.32 -4.65 -3.18
N PRO A 20 11.23 -5.36 -2.04
CA PRO A 20 11.96 -6.59 -1.73
C PRO A 20 11.46 -7.78 -2.56
N PRO A 21 12.25 -8.86 -2.71
CA PRO A 21 11.77 -10.11 -3.32
C PRO A 21 10.56 -10.72 -2.59
N THR A 22 10.42 -10.41 -1.30
CA THR A 22 9.30 -10.81 -0.43
C THR A 22 8.14 -9.81 -0.45
N TYR A 23 7.98 -9.01 -1.50
CA TYR A 23 6.95 -7.97 -1.61
C TYR A 23 5.50 -8.45 -1.37
N VAL A 24 5.24 -9.75 -1.43
CA VAL A 24 3.93 -10.35 -1.17
C VAL A 24 3.56 -10.29 0.32
N THR A 25 4.54 -10.19 1.22
CA THR A 25 4.35 -10.16 2.68
C THR A 25 5.02 -8.96 3.37
N GLU A 26 6.05 -8.40 2.74
CA GLU A 26 6.91 -7.39 3.33
C GLU A 26 7.13 -6.18 2.42
N TYR A 27 7.54 -5.06 3.02
CA TYR A 27 7.91 -3.83 2.35
C TYR A 27 9.20 -3.26 2.93
N CYS A 28 9.87 -2.36 2.21
CA CYS A 28 11.03 -1.64 2.74
C CYS A 28 10.57 -0.47 3.61
N ASP A 29 11.18 -0.28 4.78
CA ASP A 29 10.89 0.82 5.69
C ASP A 29 11.03 2.19 4.99
N PRO A 30 9.95 2.98 4.79
CA PRO A 30 9.97 4.23 4.04
C PRO A 30 10.96 5.26 4.59
N SER A 31 11.25 5.23 5.90
CA SER A 31 12.19 6.15 6.55
C SER A 31 13.66 5.71 6.47
N GLY A 32 13.93 4.49 5.99
CA GLY A 32 15.29 3.96 5.85
C GLY A 32 16.03 4.48 4.62
N GLU A 33 17.35 4.25 4.56
CA GLU A 33 18.19 4.58 3.42
C GLU A 33 17.63 3.97 2.12
N VAL A 34 17.57 4.77 1.04
CA VAL A 34 17.01 4.35 -0.26
C VAL A 34 17.80 3.20 -0.89
N SER A 35 19.10 3.12 -0.63
CA SER A 35 19.99 2.04 -1.10
C SER A 35 19.80 0.72 -0.33
N LYS A 36 19.06 0.73 0.79
CA LYS A 36 18.82 -0.43 1.65
C LYS A 36 17.32 -0.74 1.75
N CYS A 37 17.01 -1.99 2.06
CA CYS A 37 15.66 -2.42 2.35
C CYS A 37 15.62 -3.07 3.73
N THR A 38 15.32 -2.27 4.75
CA THR A 38 14.92 -2.81 6.05
C THR A 38 13.48 -3.31 5.92
N GLN A 39 13.31 -4.63 5.88
CA GLN A 39 12.00 -5.23 5.66
C GLN A 39 11.08 -5.06 6.88
N LYS A 40 9.82 -4.73 6.62
CA LYS A 40 8.71 -4.67 7.59
C LYS A 40 7.51 -5.42 7.01
N LYS A 41 6.68 -6.01 7.87
CA LYS A 41 5.48 -6.76 7.45
C LYS A 41 4.30 -5.83 7.16
N PHE A 42 3.52 -6.12 6.12
CA PHE A 42 2.31 -5.35 5.81
C PHE A 42 1.28 -5.35 6.95
N GLU A 43 1.18 -6.44 7.73
CA GLU A 43 0.31 -6.55 8.90
C GLU A 43 0.53 -5.44 9.94
N GLY A 44 1.74 -4.86 9.99
CA GLY A 44 2.06 -3.75 10.89
C GLY A 44 1.40 -2.42 10.51
N ILE A 45 1.00 -2.25 9.25
CA ILE A 45 0.32 -1.04 8.74
C ILE A 45 -1.09 -1.32 8.21
N LEU A 46 -1.41 -2.59 7.98
CA LEU A 46 -2.69 -3.09 7.49
C LEU A 46 -3.01 -4.37 8.27
N PRO A 47 -3.63 -4.29 9.46
CA PRO A 47 -3.81 -5.45 10.35
C PRO A 47 -4.57 -6.64 9.74
N ALA A 48 -5.43 -6.37 8.75
CA ALA A 48 -6.22 -7.39 8.05
C ALA A 48 -5.58 -7.85 6.72
N PHE A 49 -4.32 -7.48 6.48
CA PHE A 49 -3.60 -7.83 5.28
C PHE A 49 -3.56 -9.35 5.07
N VAL A 50 -3.70 -9.77 3.81
CA VAL A 50 -3.46 -11.15 3.38
C VAL A 50 -2.71 -11.13 2.05
N GLU A 51 -1.87 -12.14 1.83
CA GLU A 51 -1.00 -12.25 0.64
C GLU A 51 -1.77 -12.19 -0.68
N SER A 52 -3.01 -12.67 -0.70
CA SER A 52 -3.88 -12.68 -1.90
C SER A 52 -4.29 -11.28 -2.39
N TRP A 53 -4.00 -10.23 -1.63
CA TRP A 53 -4.15 -8.84 -2.09
C TRP A 53 -3.12 -8.48 -3.15
N TRP A 54 -1.99 -9.19 -3.18
CA TRP A 54 -1.03 -9.11 -4.27
C TRP A 54 -1.36 -10.13 -5.35
N LYS A 55 -1.36 -9.64 -6.59
CA LYS A 55 -1.39 -10.45 -7.80
C LYS A 55 -0.08 -10.24 -8.55
N SER A 56 0.75 -11.27 -8.58
CA SER A 56 2.01 -11.26 -9.33
C SER A 56 1.75 -11.51 -10.81
N ALA A 57 2.47 -10.79 -11.65
CA ALA A 57 2.56 -11.02 -13.08
C ALA A 57 4.04 -11.13 -13.49
N GLU A 58 4.32 -11.88 -14.55
CA GLU A 58 5.64 -11.90 -15.21
C GLU A 58 6.85 -12.15 -14.28
N GLU A 59 6.80 -13.20 -13.46
CA GLU A 59 7.96 -13.67 -12.66
C GLU A 59 8.64 -12.56 -11.83
N ASN A 60 7.87 -11.84 -11.02
CA ASN A 60 8.33 -10.74 -10.15
C ASN A 60 8.82 -9.49 -10.89
N ARG A 61 8.40 -9.30 -12.13
CA ARG A 61 8.60 -8.04 -12.88
C ARG A 61 7.39 -7.12 -12.80
N SER A 62 6.21 -7.64 -12.49
CA SER A 62 5.04 -6.82 -12.21
C SER A 62 4.21 -7.42 -11.08
N ALA A 63 3.60 -6.55 -10.29
CA ALA A 63 2.63 -6.97 -9.29
C ALA A 63 1.61 -5.87 -9.06
N THR A 64 0.38 -6.28 -8.75
CA THR A 64 -0.71 -5.38 -8.38
C THR A 64 -1.19 -5.68 -6.97
N LEU A 65 -1.17 -4.67 -6.11
CA LEU A 65 -1.79 -4.67 -4.79
C LEU A 65 -3.19 -4.08 -4.90
N THR A 66 -4.20 -4.79 -4.41
CA THR A 66 -5.55 -4.25 -4.23
C THR A 66 -5.95 -4.38 -2.77
N ILE A 67 -6.17 -3.24 -2.11
CA ILE A 67 -6.63 -3.20 -0.72
C ILE A 67 -8.16 -3.15 -0.73
N PRO A 68 -8.88 -4.07 -0.06
CA PRO A 68 -10.32 -3.95 0.12
C PRO A 68 -10.68 -2.62 0.76
N VAL A 69 -11.74 -1.97 0.26
CA VAL A 69 -12.15 -0.62 0.70
C VAL A 69 -12.37 -0.56 2.23
N THR A 70 -12.89 -1.62 2.81
CA THR A 70 -13.17 -1.78 4.25
C THR A 70 -11.93 -2.00 5.11
N ASN A 71 -10.77 -2.20 4.51
CA ASN A 71 -9.54 -2.61 5.18
C ASN A 71 -8.41 -1.58 5.03
N PHE A 72 -8.75 -0.34 4.66
CA PHE A 72 -7.83 0.79 4.75
C PHE A 72 -7.48 1.07 6.22
N PRO A 73 -6.27 1.58 6.50
CA PRO A 73 -5.82 1.84 7.87
C PRO A 73 -6.64 2.97 8.51
N GLU A 74 -6.64 3.04 9.85
CA GLU A 74 -7.31 4.11 10.60
C GLU A 74 -6.49 5.42 10.62
N SER A 75 -5.19 5.33 10.37
CA SER A 75 -4.25 6.45 10.30
C SER A 75 -3.47 6.41 9.01
N GLN A 76 -2.84 7.53 8.63
CA GLN A 76 -2.01 7.56 7.44
C GLN A 76 -0.80 6.63 7.62
N GLN A 77 -0.59 5.74 6.65
CA GLN A 77 0.52 4.79 6.64
C GLN A 77 1.33 4.94 5.35
N GLN A 78 2.57 4.47 5.37
CA GLN A 78 3.44 4.46 4.19
C GLN A 78 4.18 3.12 4.09
N PHE A 79 4.42 2.69 2.86
CA PHE A 79 5.31 1.58 2.57
C PHE A 79 6.17 1.91 1.36
N ARG A 80 7.39 1.35 1.29
CA ARG A 80 8.25 1.46 0.12
C ARG A 80 8.43 0.10 -0.56
N VAL A 81 8.26 0.11 -1.87
CA VAL A 81 8.70 -0.95 -2.78
C VAL A 81 9.51 -0.32 -3.91
N GLY A 82 10.13 -1.12 -4.74
CA GLY A 82 10.94 -0.59 -5.82
C GLY A 82 11.27 -1.60 -6.89
N CYS A 83 12.06 -1.16 -7.85
CA CYS A 83 12.66 -2.02 -8.86
C CYS A 83 14.17 -1.92 -8.77
N VAL A 84 14.82 -3.07 -8.72
CA VAL A 84 16.28 -3.19 -8.77
C VAL A 84 16.69 -3.88 -10.07
N TYR A 85 17.79 -3.42 -10.66
CA TYR A 85 18.31 -4.01 -11.89
C TYR A 85 18.77 -5.47 -11.65
N LYS A 86 18.31 -6.41 -12.48
CA LYS A 86 18.85 -7.77 -12.54
C LYS A 86 20.12 -7.72 -13.39
N ARG A 87 21.30 -7.91 -12.79
CA ARG A 87 22.44 -8.35 -13.62
C ARG A 87 22.17 -9.79 -14.03
N GLU A 88 22.00 -10.03 -15.32
CA GLU A 88 22.07 -11.37 -15.89
C GLU A 88 23.44 -11.98 -15.53
N GLY A 89 23.42 -13.11 -14.81
CA GLY A 89 24.61 -13.92 -14.50
C GLY A 89 25.32 -13.62 -13.18
N THR A 90 24.92 -14.32 -12.11
CA THR A 90 25.80 -15.06 -11.17
C THR A 90 24.98 -15.57 -9.97
N PHE A 91 24.34 -16.73 -10.16
CA PHE A 91 24.15 -17.65 -9.04
C PHE A 91 25.49 -18.35 -8.80
N GLY A 92 26.12 -18.04 -7.67
CA GLY A 92 27.20 -18.84 -7.07
C GLY A 92 28.60 -18.67 -7.66
N SER A 93 29.42 -17.85 -7.00
CA SER A 93 30.68 -18.32 -6.40
C SER A 93 31.46 -17.16 -5.80
N ASN A 94 32.07 -17.44 -4.66
CA ASN A 94 33.18 -16.67 -4.10
C ASN A 94 34.11 -16.22 -5.24
N SER A 95 34.41 -14.94 -5.33
CA SER A 95 35.35 -14.41 -6.32
C SER A 95 36.77 -14.45 -5.74
N PRO A 96 37.65 -15.36 -6.19
CA PRO A 96 39.07 -15.06 -6.25
C PRO A 96 39.33 -14.35 -7.58
N GLY A 97 39.97 -13.18 -7.50
CA GLY A 97 40.17 -12.31 -8.65
C GLY A 97 40.91 -12.94 -9.82
N LYS A 98 40.64 -12.44 -11.03
CA LYS A 98 41.67 -12.34 -12.07
C LYS A 98 41.34 -11.31 -13.14
N THR A 99 42.37 -10.53 -13.43
CA THR A 99 42.61 -9.65 -14.57
C THR A 99 42.42 -10.35 -15.92
N GLY A 100 41.79 -9.66 -16.88
CA GLY A 100 41.74 -10.05 -18.30
C GLY A 100 40.98 -9.02 -19.15
N ASN A 101 41.69 -8.40 -20.10
CA ASN A 101 41.19 -7.40 -21.05
C ASN A 101 39.91 -7.83 -21.77
N SER A 102 38.90 -6.95 -21.82
CA SER A 102 37.78 -7.06 -22.76
C SER A 102 37.54 -5.73 -23.47
N VAL A 103 37.35 -5.88 -24.77
CA VAL A 103 37.02 -4.91 -25.81
C VAL A 103 35.92 -3.93 -25.36
N ASN A 104 36.10 -2.66 -25.76
CA ASN A 104 35.19 -1.53 -25.55
C ASN A 104 33.75 -1.85 -26.00
N ALA A 105 32.93 -2.34 -25.08
CA ALA A 105 31.50 -2.05 -25.03
C ALA A 105 31.32 -0.76 -24.21
N PRO A 106 30.33 0.11 -24.49
CA PRO A 106 30.16 1.34 -23.74
C PRO A 106 29.91 1.04 -22.26
N THR A 107 30.95 1.20 -21.46
CA THR A 107 30.92 1.40 -20.01
C THR A 107 30.25 2.75 -19.75
N ASP A 108 28.92 2.75 -19.51
CA ASP A 108 28.22 3.72 -18.64
C ASP A 108 26.69 3.65 -18.79
N ALA A 109 26.11 2.48 -18.55
CA ALA A 109 24.73 2.46 -18.07
C ALA A 109 24.77 2.49 -16.55
N THR A 110 24.65 3.68 -15.95
CA THR A 110 24.41 3.80 -14.50
C THR A 110 23.04 3.19 -14.20
N THR A 111 23.03 1.90 -13.86
CA THR A 111 21.82 1.18 -13.50
C THR A 111 21.21 1.83 -12.26
N SER A 112 20.08 2.51 -12.42
CA SER A 112 19.39 3.23 -11.35
C SER A 112 18.25 2.40 -10.80
N ASN A 113 18.11 2.35 -9.48
CA ASN A 113 16.98 1.69 -8.83
C ASN A 113 15.75 2.62 -8.84
N CYS A 114 14.58 2.07 -9.11
CA CYS A 114 13.30 2.76 -8.93
C CYS A 114 12.85 2.59 -7.49
N ASN A 115 12.46 3.68 -6.82
CA ASN A 115 11.95 3.64 -5.45
C ASN A 115 10.58 4.31 -5.40
N VAL A 116 9.60 3.59 -4.87
CA VAL A 116 8.21 4.02 -4.82
C VAL A 116 7.73 3.98 -3.38
N VAL A 117 7.50 5.16 -2.82
CA VAL A 117 6.83 5.30 -1.52
C VAL A 117 5.33 5.46 -1.78
N VAL A 118 4.55 4.52 -1.27
CA VAL A 118 3.10 4.52 -1.39
C VAL A 118 2.49 4.96 -0.07
N THR A 119 1.70 6.03 -0.12
CA THR A 119 0.96 6.54 1.04
C THR A 119 -0.45 5.97 1.05
N LEU A 120 -0.85 5.32 2.14
CA LEU A 120 -2.21 4.89 2.42
C LEU A 120 -2.90 5.98 3.22
N THR A 121 -3.99 6.53 2.70
CA THR A 121 -4.82 7.47 3.46
C THR A 121 -5.75 6.69 4.38
N PRO A 122 -6.14 7.26 5.53
CA PRO A 122 -7.17 6.64 6.37
C PRO A 122 -8.42 6.29 5.56
N GLY A 123 -8.97 5.10 5.80
CA GLY A 123 -10.33 4.81 5.34
C GLY A 123 -11.28 5.71 6.11
N SER A 124 -12.16 6.45 5.44
CA SER A 124 -13.25 7.11 6.15
C SER A 124 -14.01 6.04 6.90
N SER A 125 -14.02 6.11 8.23
CA SER A 125 -14.97 5.39 9.05
C SER A 125 -16.35 5.91 8.67
N ALA A 126 -16.96 5.33 7.64
CA ALA A 126 -18.38 5.49 7.42
C ALA A 126 -19.07 4.75 8.58
N SER A 127 -19.10 5.38 9.74
CA SER A 127 -19.95 5.02 10.87
C SER A 127 -21.39 5.08 10.39
N SER A 128 -21.82 3.99 9.78
CA SER A 128 -23.18 3.76 9.32
C SER A 128 -23.93 3.01 10.42
N TYR A 129 -24.00 3.62 11.61
CA TYR A 129 -24.94 3.22 12.66
C TYR A 129 -25.43 4.47 13.41
N ASP A 130 -26.73 4.72 13.19
CA ASP A 130 -27.68 5.46 14.02
C ASP A 130 -27.43 6.93 14.37
N GLN A 131 -27.93 7.81 13.49
CA GLN A 131 -28.64 9.00 13.94
C GLN A 131 -30.02 9.09 13.28
N MET A 132 -30.96 8.25 13.73
CA MET A 132 -32.37 8.65 13.72
C MET A 132 -32.68 9.31 15.05
N VAL A 133 -32.49 10.63 15.13
CA VAL A 133 -33.19 11.44 16.13
C VAL A 133 -34.52 11.85 15.51
N THR A 134 -35.56 11.05 15.74
CA THR A 134 -36.94 11.49 15.50
C THR A 134 -37.31 12.51 16.58
N THR A 135 -37.17 13.79 16.27
CA THR A 135 -37.70 14.88 17.10
C THR A 135 -39.21 14.91 16.95
N ILE A 136 -39.94 14.26 17.85
CA ILE A 136 -41.41 14.38 17.92
C ILE A 136 -41.71 15.70 18.63
N ALA A 137 -41.98 16.76 17.88
CA ALA A 137 -42.55 17.99 18.43
C ALA A 137 -44.06 17.78 18.67
N GLY A 138 -44.40 17.24 19.85
CA GLY A 138 -45.79 17.17 20.32
C GLY A 138 -46.22 18.50 20.93
N ALA A 139 -47.12 19.22 20.26
CA ALA A 139 -47.73 20.43 20.78
C ALA A 139 -48.62 20.12 22.00
N ALA A 140 -48.41 20.83 23.11
CA ALA A 140 -49.33 20.88 24.23
C ALA A 140 -50.03 22.25 24.25
N ALA A 141 -51.36 22.28 24.15
CA ALA A 141 -52.17 23.43 24.56
C ALA A 141 -53.53 22.95 25.09
N LEU A 142 -53.65 23.00 26.42
CA LEU A 142 -54.86 22.78 27.21
C LEU A 142 -55.84 23.94 26.97
N MET A 143 -57.11 23.66 26.67
CA MET A 143 -58.18 24.66 26.77
C MET A 143 -59.45 24.06 27.40
N GLY A 144 -59.67 24.45 28.66
CA GLY A 144 -60.94 25.04 29.10
C GLY A 144 -62.13 24.13 29.42
N LEU A 145 -62.27 23.78 30.70
CA LEU A 145 -63.49 23.30 31.35
C LEU A 145 -64.57 24.41 31.30
N LEU A 146 -65.71 24.18 30.61
CA LEU A 146 -66.88 25.06 30.70
C LEU A 146 -67.78 24.58 31.85
N ILE A 147 -67.90 25.42 32.89
CA ILE A 147 -68.87 25.26 33.96
C ILE A 147 -69.86 26.44 33.91
N GLY A 148 -71.15 26.10 33.76
CA GLY A 148 -72.27 26.78 34.42
C GLY A 148 -73.00 27.89 33.67
N PHE A 149 -74.26 27.62 33.30
CA PHE A 149 -75.52 28.43 33.42
C PHE A 149 -76.61 27.49 32.84
N VAL A 150 -77.69 27.08 33.52
CA VAL A 150 -78.69 27.76 34.37
C VAL A 150 -79.27 26.76 35.37
#